data_AF-A0A401TB82-F1
#
_entry.id   AF-A0A401TB82-F1
#
_cell.length_a   1.000
_cell.length_b   1.000
_cell.length_c   1.000
_cell.angle_alpha   90.00
_cell.angle_beta   90.00
_cell.angle_gamma   90.00
#
_symmetry.space_group_name_H-M   'P 1'
#
loop_
_entity.id
_entity.type
_entity.pdbx_description
1 polymer ?
#
loop_
_entity_poly.entity_id
_entity_poly.type
_entity_poly.pdbx_seq_one_letter_code
_entity_poly.pdbx_strand_id
1 'polypeptide(L)'
;MYSPNVKLERKMKLDDFIKNLRGVDNGEDIPRDMLVGIYHRIQKRELRTNDDHVSQVQAVERLIVGKKPVLSLPHRRLVCCCRLYEVPDPNRPQKQGLHQREVFLFNDLLV
;
A
#
# COMPACT_ATOMS: atom_id res chain seq x y z
N MET A 1 1.06 -2.81 -15.57
CA MET A 1 2.47 -2.38 -15.42
C MET A 1 2.96 -2.39 -13.97
N TYR A 2 2.21 -1.87 -13.00
CA TYR A 2 2.72 -1.69 -11.63
C TYR A 2 2.16 -2.65 -10.57
N SER A 3 1.25 -3.56 -10.93
CA SER A 3 0.77 -4.57 -9.99
C SER A 3 1.94 -5.42 -9.46
N PRO A 4 2.08 -5.55 -8.13
CA PRO A 4 3.16 -6.35 -7.52
C PRO A 4 2.97 -7.85 -7.76
N ASN A 5 1.75 -8.29 -8.08
CA ASN A 5 1.39 -9.70 -8.25
C ASN A 5 1.56 -10.21 -9.69
N VAL A 6 1.84 -9.31 -10.65
CA VAL A 6 2.04 -9.70 -12.05
C VAL A 6 3.53 -9.79 -12.34
N LYS A 7 4.00 -11.00 -12.61
CA LYS A 7 5.39 -11.26 -13.04
C LYS A 7 5.75 -10.44 -14.27
N LEU A 8 7.02 -10.04 -14.37
CA LEU A 8 7.50 -9.18 -15.45
C LEU A 8 7.19 -9.75 -16.84
N GLU A 9 7.36 -11.07 -17.04
CA GLU A 9 7.07 -11.70 -18.33
C GLU A 9 5.58 -11.70 -18.72
N ARG A 10 4.67 -11.52 -17.75
CA ARG A 10 3.22 -11.48 -17.95
C ARG A 10 2.65 -10.06 -18.00
N LYS A 11 3.48 -9.04 -17.80
CA LYS A 11 3.03 -7.64 -17.91
C LYS A 11 2.74 -7.32 -19.37
N MET A 12 1.61 -6.65 -19.61
CA MET A 12 1.20 -6.18 -20.94
C MET A 12 2.31 -5.37 -21.61
N LYS A 13 2.79 -5.85 -22.76
CA LYS A 13 3.76 -5.17 -23.61
C LYS A 13 3.06 -4.12 -24.47
N LEU A 14 3.85 -3.27 -25.13
CA LEU A 14 3.33 -2.23 -26.01
C LEU A 14 2.44 -2.83 -27.12
N ASP A 15 2.93 -3.88 -27.78
CA ASP A 15 2.18 -4.54 -28.85
C ASP A 15 0.91 -5.22 -28.34
N ASP A 16 0.92 -5.73 -27.11
CA ASP A 16 -0.28 -6.27 -26.46
C ASP A 16 -1.31 -5.16 -26.23
N PHE A 17 -0.86 -4.00 -25.72
CA PHE A 17 -1.74 -2.84 -25.50
C PHE A 17 -2.38 -2.34 -26.80
N ILE A 18 -1.60 -2.24 -27.87
CA ILE A 18 -2.10 -1.85 -29.20
C ILE A 18 -3.08 -2.89 -29.74
N LYS A 19 -2.72 -4.18 -29.68
CA LYS A 19 -3.57 -5.28 -30.15
C LYS A 19 -4.91 -5.33 -29.41
N ASN A 20 -4.91 -5.09 -28.10
CA ASN A 20 -6.10 -5.12 -27.26
C ASN A 20 -7.10 -3.99 -27.57
N LEU A 21 -6.67 -2.95 -28.30
CA LEU A 21 -7.48 -1.80 -28.65
C LEU A 21 -7.79 -1.72 -30.15
N ARG A 22 -7.64 -2.81 -30.90
CA ARG A 22 -8.01 -2.85 -32.32
C ARG A 22 -9.53 -2.80 -32.50
N GLY A 23 -9.99 -2.06 -33.51
CA GLY A 23 -11.40 -1.95 -33.89
C GLY A 23 -12.32 -1.24 -32.88
N VAL A 24 -11.77 -0.63 -31.83
CA VAL A 24 -12.58 0.00 -30.76
C VAL A 24 -13.20 1.33 -31.19
N ASP A 25 -12.70 1.96 -32.26
CA ASP A 25 -13.21 3.22 -32.80
C ASP A 25 -14.16 2.95 -33.98
N ASN A 26 -15.39 2.53 -33.66
CA ASN A 26 -16.42 2.19 -34.66
C ASN A 26 -16.00 1.12 -35.69
N GLY A 27 -15.18 0.15 -35.27
CA GLY A 27 -14.62 -0.88 -36.14
C GLY A 27 -13.24 -0.55 -36.70
N GLU A 28 -12.75 0.67 -36.51
CA GLU A 28 -11.41 1.12 -36.90
C GLU A 28 -10.43 1.11 -35.71
N ASP A 29 -9.14 1.17 -36.03
CA ASP A 29 -8.05 1.23 -35.05
C ASP A 29 -7.77 2.68 -34.61
N ILE A 30 -7.53 2.87 -33.30
CA ILE A 30 -7.01 4.16 -32.78
C ILE A 30 -5.60 4.41 -33.37
N PRO A 31 -5.24 5.65 -33.76
CA PRO A 31 -3.91 5.98 -34.27
C PRO A 31 -2.79 5.44 -33.38
N ARG A 32 -1.89 4.65 -33.97
CA ARG A 32 -0.83 3.92 -33.25
C ARG A 32 0.01 4.84 -32.37
N ASP A 33 0.39 6.00 -32.89
CA ASP A 33 1.27 6.94 -32.18
C ASP A 33 0.62 7.49 -30.90
N MET A 34 -0.71 7.62 -30.88
CA MET A 34 -1.46 8.00 -29.68
C MET A 34 -1.34 6.92 -28.60
N LEU A 35 -1.56 5.65 -28.98
CA LEU A 35 -1.45 4.51 -28.06
C LEU A 35 -0.02 4.33 -27.53
N VAL A 36 0.98 4.46 -28.41
CA VAL A 36 2.40 4.42 -28.05
C VAL A 36 2.75 5.52 -27.04
N GLY A 37 2.29 6.75 -27.30
CA GLY A 37 2.51 7.88 -26.39
C GLY A 37 1.88 7.66 -25.01
N ILE A 38 0.64 7.14 -24.95
CA ILE A 38 -0.03 6.82 -23.69
C ILE A 38 0.73 5.72 -22.93
N TYR A 39 1.07 4.62 -23.61
CA TYR A 39 1.77 3.49 -23.02
C TYR A 39 3.10 3.93 -22.39
N HIS A 40 3.93 4.69 -23.12
CA HIS A 40 5.22 5.15 -22.59
C HIS A 40 5.09 6.16 -21.45
N ARG A 41 4.07 7.03 -21.44
CA ARG A 41 3.83 7.94 -20.31
C ARG A 41 3.47 7.16 -19.04
N ILE A 42 2.58 6.17 -19.16
CA ILE A 42 2.22 5.29 -18.04
C ILE A 42 3.44 4.46 -17.61
N GLN A 43 4.24 3.95 -18.54
CA GLN A 43 5.47 3.20 -18.23
C GLN A 43 6.52 4.04 -17.50
N LYS A 44 6.63 5.32 -17.87
CA LYS A 44 7.59 6.25 -17.27
C LYS A 44 7.14 6.70 -15.89
N ARG A 45 5.84 6.90 -15.68
CA ARG A 45 5.28 7.37 -14.41
C ARG A 45 3.98 6.63 -14.10
N GLU A 46 4.00 5.90 -12.99
CA GLU A 46 2.83 5.25 -12.43
C GLU A 46 1.75 6.28 -12.10
N LEU A 47 0.51 5.95 -12.47
CA LEU A 47 -0.67 6.67 -12.01
C LEU A 47 -0.89 6.31 -10.54
N ARG A 48 -0.69 7.28 -9.64
CA ARG A 48 -0.87 7.14 -8.20
C ARG A 48 -1.97 8.05 -7.71
N THR A 49 -2.77 7.57 -6.76
CA THR A 49 -3.63 8.42 -5.95
C THR A 49 -2.79 9.24 -4.97
N ASN A 50 -3.34 10.34 -4.48
CA ASN A 50 -2.70 11.08 -3.38
C ASN A 50 -2.70 10.23 -2.11
N ASP A 51 -1.75 10.52 -1.22
CA ASP A 51 -1.69 9.90 0.09
C ASP A 51 -2.88 10.36 0.96
N ASP A 52 -3.40 9.44 1.75
CA ASP A 52 -4.48 9.68 2.71
C ASP A 52 -4.12 9.15 4.12
N HIS A 53 -5.09 9.10 5.04
CA HIS A 53 -4.86 8.55 6.38
C HIS A 53 -4.56 7.05 6.35
N VAL A 54 -5.05 6.30 5.35
CA VAL A 54 -4.78 4.87 5.19
C VAL A 54 -3.34 4.65 4.72
N SER A 55 -2.79 5.54 3.87
CA SER A 55 -1.37 5.50 3.47
C SER A 55 -0.43 5.53 4.68
N GLN A 56 -0.77 6.29 5.74
CA GLN A 56 0.00 6.34 6.99
C GLN A 56 -0.11 5.01 7.76
N VAL A 57 -1.31 4.43 7.83
CA VAL A 57 -1.52 3.11 8.45
C VAL A 57 -0.76 2.01 7.69
N GLN A 58 -0.74 2.06 6.36
CA GLN A 58 0.07 1.14 5.53
C GLN A 58 1.57 1.28 5.76
N ALA A 59 2.06 2.48 6.09
CA ALA A 59 3.47 2.69 6.45
C ALA A 59 3.80 2.01 7.78
N VAL A 60 2.97 2.21 8.82
CA VAL A 60 3.11 1.54 10.13
C VAL A 60 2.98 0.03 9.99
N GLU A 61 1.98 -0.44 9.24
CA GLU A 61 1.75 -1.85 9.01
C GLU A 61 2.99 -2.52 8.41
N ARG A 62 3.68 -1.90 7.45
CA ARG A 62 4.92 -2.45 6.86
C ARG A 62 6.07 -2.61 7.87
N LEU A 63 6.10 -1.83 8.94
CA LEU A 63 7.14 -1.91 9.98
C LEU A 63 6.88 -3.04 10.99
N ILE A 64 5.62 -3.40 11.22
CA ILE A 64 5.26 -4.46 12.17
C ILE A 64 5.51 -5.82 11.54
N VAL A 65 6.39 -6.63 12.13
CA VAL A 65 6.66 -8.01 11.68
C VAL A 65 5.90 -9.02 12.55
N GLY A 66 5.63 -10.21 12.00
CA GLY A 66 4.90 -11.27 12.70
C GLY A 66 3.40 -11.29 12.40
N LYS A 67 2.66 -12.09 13.18
CA LYS A 67 1.22 -12.30 12.98
C LYS A 67 0.46 -11.05 13.42
N LYS A 68 -0.11 -10.36 12.44
CA LYS A 68 -0.97 -9.19 12.63
C LYS A 68 -2.21 -9.30 11.73
N PRO A 69 -3.38 -8.80 12.17
CA PRO A 69 -4.49 -8.60 11.25
C PRO A 69 -4.13 -7.51 10.23
N VAL A 70 -4.93 -7.39 9.17
CA VAL A 70 -4.79 -6.27 8.24
C VAL A 70 -5.15 -4.98 8.98
N LEU A 71 -4.18 -4.06 9.07
CA LEU A 71 -4.33 -2.79 9.77
C LEU A 71 -4.89 -1.71 8.85
N SER A 72 -4.48 -1.69 7.58
CA SER A 72 -4.82 -0.66 6.59
C SER A 72 -6.26 -0.74 6.05
N LEU A 73 -7.24 -0.78 6.95
CA LEU A 73 -8.66 -0.70 6.61
C LEU A 73 -9.07 0.75 6.28
N PRO A 74 -10.04 0.97 5.38
CA PRO A 74 -10.42 2.32 4.93
C PRO A 74 -10.84 3.29 6.05
N HIS A 75 -11.43 2.78 7.13
CA HIS A 75 -11.91 3.58 8.27
C HIS A 75 -10.88 3.74 9.39
N ARG A 76 -9.74 3.02 9.33
CA ARG A 76 -8.74 3.03 10.38
C ARG A 76 -7.74 4.15 10.16
N ARG A 77 -7.52 4.96 11.19
CA ARG A 77 -6.61 6.10 11.21
C ARG A 77 -5.67 5.97 12.40
N LEU A 78 -4.37 6.14 12.15
CA LEU A 78 -3.37 6.25 13.20
C LEU A 78 -3.60 7.54 14.00
N VAL A 79 -3.74 7.42 15.31
CA VAL A 79 -3.94 8.55 16.23
C VAL A 79 -2.61 8.92 16.88
N CYS A 80 -1.89 7.96 17.46
CA CYS A 80 -0.57 8.21 18.02
C CYS A 80 0.32 6.96 18.05
N CYS A 81 1.64 7.20 18.14
CA CYS A 81 2.64 6.19 18.44
C CYS A 81 3.30 6.56 19.76
N CYS A 82 3.32 5.66 20.73
CA CYS A 82 3.94 5.90 22.03
C CYS A 82 4.76 4.70 22.49
N ARG A 83 5.71 4.96 23.38
CA ARG A 83 6.53 3.95 24.02
C ARG A 83 6.07 3.80 25.46
N LEU A 84 5.64 2.61 25.82
CA LEU A 84 5.18 2.28 27.16
C LEU A 84 5.98 1.12 27.73
N TYR A 85 5.81 0.86 29.02
CA TYR A 85 6.38 -0.29 29.71
C TYR A 85 5.22 -1.14 30.22
N GLU A 86 5.14 -2.38 29.77
CA GLU A 86 4.14 -3.32 30.26
C GLU A 86 4.43 -3.64 31.73
N VAL A 87 3.38 -3.65 32.55
CA VAL A 87 3.44 -3.96 33.98
C VAL A 87 2.65 -5.25 34.23
N PRO A 88 3.30 -6.43 34.29
CA PRO A 88 2.61 -7.70 34.41
C PRO A 88 1.87 -7.88 35.75
N ASP A 89 2.45 -7.36 36.84
CA ASP A 89 1.86 -7.37 38.18
C ASP A 89 2.04 -6.00 38.84
N PRO A 90 0.96 -5.19 38.96
CA PRO A 90 1.02 -3.86 39.57
C PRO A 90 1.47 -3.85 41.04
N ASN A 91 1.40 -4.98 41.74
CA ASN A 91 1.76 -5.09 43.16
C ASN A 91 3.24 -5.47 43.36
N ARG A 92 3.98 -5.77 42.29
CA ARG A 92 5.40 -6.12 42.37
C ARG A 92 6.26 -5.04 41.72
N PRO A 93 7.34 -4.59 42.39
CA PRO A 93 8.25 -3.63 41.78
C PRO A 93 8.99 -4.27 40.59
N GLN A 94 9.17 -3.51 39.52
CA GLN A 94 9.97 -3.92 38.36
C GLN A 94 11.06 -2.89 38.06
N LYS A 95 12.19 -3.33 37.49
CA LYS A 95 13.27 -2.45 37.06
C LYS A 95 12.79 -1.52 35.94
N GLN A 96 13.15 -0.24 36.04
CA GLN A 96 12.86 0.74 34.99
C GLN A 96 13.43 0.27 33.64
N GLY A 97 12.64 0.39 32.57
CA GLY A 97 13.04 -0.05 31.23
C GLY A 97 12.62 -1.47 30.85
N LEU A 98 12.22 -2.32 31.81
CA LEU A 98 11.75 -3.67 31.50
C LEU A 98 10.41 -3.66 30.76
N HIS A 99 10.22 -4.66 29.88
CA HIS A 99 9.00 -4.85 29.08
C HIS A 99 8.58 -3.62 28.25
N GLN A 100 9.55 -2.92 27.67
CA GLN A 100 9.27 -1.84 26.73
C GLN A 100 8.40 -2.34 25.56
N ARG A 101 7.37 -1.57 25.22
CA ARG A 101 6.46 -1.78 24.10
C ARG A 101 6.35 -0.51 23.28
N GLU A 102 6.34 -0.67 21.96
CA GLU A 102 5.88 0.37 21.06
C GLU A 102 4.40 0.11 20.81
N VAL A 103 3.58 1.12 21.08
CA VAL A 103 2.13 1.05 21.04
C VAL A 103 1.62 1.99 19.97
N PHE A 104 0.77 1.47 19.10
CA PHE A 104 0.12 2.18 18.01
C PHE A 104 -1.36 2.31 18.33
N LEU A 105 -1.77 3.51 18.69
CA LEU A 105 -3.17 3.83 18.90
C LEU A 105 -3.79 4.21 17.57
N PHE A 106 -4.79 3.44 17.16
CA PHE A 106 -5.72 3.79 16.10
C PHE A 106 -7.03 4.29 16.69
N ASN A 107 -7.91 4.84 15.85
CA ASN A 107 -9.23 5.31 16.27
C ASN A 107 -10.16 4.19 16.78
N ASP A 108 -9.92 2.94 16.38
CA ASP A 108 -10.76 1.78 16.66
C ASP A 108 -9.98 0.58 17.26
N LEU A 109 -8.66 0.69 17.41
CA LEU A 109 -7.77 -0.41 17.77
C LEU A 109 -6.54 0.09 18.52
N LEU A 110 -6.05 -0.70 19.48
CA LEU A 110 -4.75 -0.52 20.12
C LEU A 110 -3.87 -1.71 19.74
N VAL A 111 -2.71 -1.45 19.14
CA VAL A 111 -1.72 -2.47 18.73
C VAL A 111 -0.43 -2.27 19.51
#